data_AF-A0A8C5T034-F1
#
_entry.id   AF-A0A8C5T034-F1
#
_cell.length_a   1.000
_cell.length_b   1.000
_cell.length_c   1.000
_cell.angle_alpha   90.00
_cell.angle_beta   90.00
_cell.angle_gamma   90.00
#
_symmetry.space_group_name_H-M   'P 1'
#
loop_
_entity.id
_entity.type
_entity.pdbx_description
1 polymer ?
#
loop_
_entity_poly.entity_id
_entity_poly.type
_entity_poly.pdbx_seq_one_letter_code
_entity_poly.pdbx_strand_id
1 'polypeptide(L)'
;MSIIIVGVGGADFSAMEFLDSDSGALRSRSGEAAIRDIVQFVPFRQFHKAPKEALAQSVLAEVPQQVVSYFSMYKLQPPNKPSAKQEQQKQA
;
A
#
# COMPACT_ATOMS: atom_id res chain seq x y z
N MET A 1 -5.89 3.20 -7.47
CA MET A 1 -6.06 4.01 -6.25
C MET A 1 -5.64 3.19 -5.05
N SER A 2 -4.97 3.84 -4.09
CA SER A 2 -4.44 3.34 -2.82
C SER A 2 -4.73 4.39 -1.74
N ILE A 3 -5.06 3.96 -0.52
CA ILE A 3 -5.48 4.80 0.60
C ILE A 3 -4.62 4.46 1.81
N ILE A 4 -4.10 5.47 2.49
CA ILE A 4 -3.43 5.33 3.78
C ILE A 4 -4.23 6.12 4.81
N ILE A 5 -4.63 5.46 5.89
CA ILE A 5 -5.35 6.05 7.02
C ILE A 5 -4.39 6.14 8.19
N VAL A 6 -4.12 7.36 8.67
CA VAL A 6 -3.22 7.60 9.80
C VAL A 6 -4.03 7.99 11.04
N GLY A 7 -4.02 7.13 12.05
CA GLY A 7 -4.69 7.38 13.34
C GLY A 7 -3.83 8.24 14.25
N VAL A 8 -4.30 9.43 14.61
CA VAL A 8 -3.64 10.37 15.54
C VAL A 8 -4.43 10.55 16.84
N GLY A 9 -3.76 10.94 17.92
CA GLY A 9 -4.40 11.16 19.22
C GLY A 9 -4.54 9.88 20.05
N GLY A 10 -5.49 9.87 21.00
CA GLY A 10 -5.63 8.87 22.07
C GLY A 10 -6.78 7.86 21.89
N ALA A 11 -7.50 7.89 20.77
CA ALA A 11 -8.67 7.02 20.55
C ALA A 11 -8.29 5.54 20.43
N ASP A 12 -9.32 4.69 20.53
CA ASP A 12 -9.29 3.28 20.18
C ASP A 12 -9.47 3.11 18.67
N PHE A 13 -8.58 2.32 18.05
CA PHE A 13 -8.51 2.13 16.61
C PHE A 13 -8.65 0.66 16.19
N SER A 14 -9.09 -0.26 17.08
CA SER A 14 -9.24 -1.68 16.71
C SER A 14 -10.13 -1.91 15.49
N ALA A 15 -11.15 -1.06 15.27
CA ALA A 15 -11.98 -1.15 14.06
C ALA A 15 -11.27 -0.72 12.77
N MET A 16 -10.18 0.04 12.86
CA MET A 16 -9.38 0.45 11.69
C MET A 16 -8.44 -0.66 11.24
N GLU A 17 -8.00 -1.54 12.15
CA GLU A 17 -7.24 -2.75 11.80
C GLU A 17 -8.07 -3.68 10.90
N PHE A 18 -9.39 -3.73 11.07
CA PHE A 18 -10.26 -4.46 10.14
C PHE A 18 -10.21 -3.90 8.71
N LEU A 19 -10.02 -2.59 8.55
CA LEU A 19 -9.97 -1.97 7.22
C LEU A 19 -8.65 -2.24 6.49
N ASP A 20 -7.59 -2.58 7.22
CA ASP A 20 -6.25 -2.91 6.69
C ASP A 20 -6.27 -4.18 5.82
N SER A 21 -7.36 -4.97 5.85
CA SER A 21 -7.66 -6.08 4.93
C SER A 21 -6.59 -7.20 4.81
N ASP A 22 -5.54 -7.16 5.62
CA ASP A 22 -4.47 -8.15 5.77
C ASP A 22 -5.00 -9.57 6.09
N SER A 23 -6.15 -9.63 6.76
CA SER A 23 -6.82 -10.83 7.24
C SER A 23 -7.83 -11.42 6.23
N GLY A 24 -8.00 -10.79 5.07
CA GLY A 24 -8.91 -11.23 4.01
C GLY A 24 -9.65 -10.09 3.33
N ALA A 25 -10.17 -10.35 2.13
CA ALA A 25 -10.80 -9.31 1.32
C ALA A 25 -12.05 -8.70 2.00
N LEU A 26 -12.07 -7.37 2.10
CA LEU A 26 -13.25 -6.61 2.52
C LEU A 26 -14.47 -6.99 1.68
N ARG A 27 -15.65 -7.00 2.30
CA ARG A 27 -16.92 -7.28 1.62
C ARG A 27 -17.88 -6.12 1.75
N SER A 28 -18.57 -5.82 0.66
CA SER A 28 -19.69 -4.89 0.67
C SER A 28 -20.86 -5.46 1.47
N ARG A 29 -21.85 -4.61 1.77
CA ARG A 29 -23.08 -5.03 2.43
C ARG A 29 -23.89 -6.06 1.61
N SER A 30 -23.72 -6.09 0.29
CA SER A 30 -24.30 -7.11 -0.60
C SER A 30 -23.47 -8.40 -0.67
N GLY A 31 -22.33 -8.46 0.01
CA GLY A 31 -21.45 -9.63 0.10
C GLY A 31 -20.36 -9.68 -0.98
N GLU A 32 -20.31 -8.70 -1.88
CA GLU A 32 -19.30 -8.62 -2.94
C GLU A 32 -17.92 -8.36 -2.33
N ALA A 33 -16.93 -9.18 -2.71
CA ALA A 33 -15.56 -9.01 -2.24
C ALA A 33 -14.90 -7.83 -2.97
N ALA A 34 -14.08 -7.08 -2.24
CA ALA A 34 -13.21 -6.07 -2.80
C ALA A 34 -12.28 -6.72 -3.83
N ILE A 35 -12.19 -6.08 -5.00
CA ILE A 35 -11.41 -6.61 -6.13
C ILE A 35 -9.90 -6.53 -5.85
N ARG A 36 -9.49 -5.53 -5.07
CA ARG A 36 -8.13 -5.33 -4.62
C ARG A 36 -8.15 -4.82 -3.19
N ASP A 37 -7.12 -5.20 -2.45
CA ASP A 37 -6.76 -4.52 -1.24
C ASP A 37 -6.15 -3.14 -1.58
N ILE A 38 -6.59 -2.10 -0.88
CA ILE A 38 -6.24 -0.70 -1.17
C ILE A 38 -6.07 0.15 0.09
N VAL A 39 -6.24 -0.38 1.30
CA VAL A 39 -6.24 0.41 2.53
C VAL A 39 -5.10 -0.04 3.41
N GLN A 40 -4.23 0.89 3.78
CA GLN A 40 -3.25 0.70 4.86
C GLN A 40 -3.67 1.54 6.08
N PHE A 41 -3.76 0.95 7.26
CA PHE A 41 -3.92 1.67 8.53
C PHE A 41 -2.60 1.80 9.30
N VAL A 42 -2.33 3.02 9.81
CA VAL A 42 -1.13 3.32 10.60
C VAL A 42 -1.50 4.05 11.89
N PRO A 43 -1.37 3.41 13.07
CA PRO A 43 -1.56 4.07 14.36
C PRO A 43 -0.33 4.92 14.73
N PHE A 44 -0.32 6.20 14.38
CA PHE A 44 0.81 7.13 14.55
C PHE A 44 1.37 7.16 15.99
N ARG A 45 0.50 7.00 17.00
CA ARG A 45 0.87 6.99 18.42
C ARG A 45 1.94 5.94 18.76
N GLN A 46 2.00 4.84 18.03
CA GLN A 46 3.00 3.78 18.25
C GLN A 46 4.43 4.23 17.88
N PHE A 47 4.57 5.28 17.06
CA PHE A 47 5.85 5.76 16.54
C PHE A 47 6.40 6.99 17.29
N HIS A 48 5.77 7.42 18.39
CA HIS A 48 6.18 8.64 19.12
C HIS A 48 7.66 8.61 19.57
N LYS A 49 8.19 7.43 19.91
CA LYS A 49 9.59 7.25 20.31
C LYS A 49 10.44 6.55 19.24
N ALA A 50 9.86 6.29 18.07
CA ALA A 50 10.51 5.58 16.99
C ALA A 50 11.24 6.57 16.05
N PRO A 51 12.26 6.11 15.33
CA PRO A 51 12.86 6.88 14.23
C PRO A 51 11.82 7.15 13.13
N LYS A 52 11.97 8.25 12.40
CA LYS A 52 11.02 8.67 11.34
C LYS A 52 10.92 7.62 10.23
N GLU A 53 12.01 6.90 10.02
CA GLU A 53 12.16 5.80 9.08
C GLU A 53 11.21 4.64 9.41
N ALA A 54 10.98 4.35 10.70
CA ALA A 54 10.04 3.30 11.12
C ALA A 54 8.60 3.66 10.77
N LEU A 55 8.22 4.94 10.95
CA LEU A 55 6.91 5.43 10.51
C LEU A 55 6.80 5.36 8.98
N ALA A 56 7.82 5.81 8.25
CA ALA A 56 7.83 5.77 6.80
C ALA A 56 7.72 4.33 6.25
N GLN A 57 8.40 3.37 6.89
CA GLN A 57 8.29 1.96 6.57
C GLN A 57 6.86 1.45 6.74
N SER A 58 6.21 1.74 7.87
CA SER A 58 4.82 1.31 8.11
C SER A 58 3.83 1.98 7.16
N VAL A 59 3.98 3.27 6.88
CA VAL A 59 3.11 4.03 5.95
C VAL A 59 3.21 3.50 4.51
N LEU A 60 4.38 3.03 4.09
CA LEU A 60 4.63 2.62 2.70
C LEU A 60 4.66 1.11 2.50
N ALA A 61 4.40 0.30 3.54
CA ALA A 61 4.58 -1.15 3.51
C ALA A 61 3.81 -1.81 2.37
N GLU A 62 2.55 -1.43 2.17
CA GLU A 62 1.67 -2.09 1.20
C GLU A 62 1.56 -1.41 -0.16
N VAL A 63 1.92 -0.12 -0.26
CA VAL A 63 1.79 0.66 -1.50
C VAL A 63 2.44 -0.05 -2.70
N PRO A 64 3.66 -0.63 -2.60
CA PRO A 64 4.26 -1.36 -3.72
C PRO A 64 3.37 -2.49 -4.24
N GLN A 65 2.83 -3.32 -3.35
CA GLN A 65 2.00 -4.45 -3.73
C GLN A 65 0.66 -3.98 -4.34
N GLN A 66 0.05 -2.94 -3.78
CA GLN A 66 -1.19 -2.37 -4.29
C GLN A 66 -1.03 -1.79 -5.70
N VAL A 67 0.12 -1.15 -5.99
CA VAL A 67 0.47 -0.64 -7.32
C VAL A 67 0.67 -1.78 -8.31
N VAL A 68 1.46 -2.79 -7.94
CA VAL A 68 1.70 -3.97 -8.80
C VAL A 68 0.38 -4.69 -9.10
N SER A 69 -0.44 -4.93 -8.09
CA SER A 69 -1.77 -5.54 -8.22
C SER A 69 -2.66 -4.79 -9.21
N TYR A 70 -2.70 -3.46 -9.14
CA TYR A 70 -3.45 -2.64 -10.09
C TYR A 70 -2.92 -2.78 -11.52
N PHE A 71 -1.61 -2.66 -11.73
CA PHE A 71 -1.02 -2.75 -13.07
C PHE A 71 -1.23 -4.14 -13.68
N SER A 72 -1.03 -5.20 -12.90
CA SER A 72 -1.26 -6.59 -13.33
C SER A 72 -2.71 -6.85 -13.69
N MET A 73 -3.66 -6.37 -12.87
CA MET A 73 -5.10 -6.55 -13.10
C MET A 73 -5.54 -5.95 -14.44
N TYR A 74 -5.06 -4.74 -14.77
CA TYR A 74 -5.42 -4.04 -16.00
C TYR A 74 -4.45 -4.29 -17.16
N LYS A 75 -3.46 -5.18 -16.99
CA LYS A 75 -2.41 -5.48 -17.98
C LYS A 75 -1.67 -4.23 -18.47
N LEU A 76 -1.51 -3.25 -17.59
CA LEU A 76 -0.84 -1.99 -17.88
C LEU A 76 0.67 -2.20 -17.79
N GLN A 77 1.40 -1.51 -18.67
CA GLN A 77 2.85 -1.45 -18.61
C GLN A 77 3.26 -0.19 -17.84
N PRO A 78 4.39 -0.22 -17.09
CA PRO A 78 4.94 0.98 -16.50
C PRO A 78 5.16 2.05 -17.57
N PRO A 79 4.77 3.32 -17.31
CA PRO A 79 4.81 4.39 -18.31
C PRO A 79 6.24 4.67 -18.84
N ASN A 80 7.27 4.40 -18.04
CA ASN A 80 8.67 4.50 -18.44
C ASN A 80 9.30 3.10 -18.47
N LYS A 81 9.13 2.36 -19.56
CA LYS A 81 10.06 1.27 -19.85
C LYS A 81 11.44 1.90 -20.08
N PRO A 82 12.50 1.52 -19.34
CA PRO A 82 13.85 1.89 -19.75
C PRO A 82 14.01 1.37 -21.18
N SER A 83 14.17 2.29 -22.13
CA SER A 83 14.37 1.91 -23.52
C SER A 83 15.57 0.97 -23.59
N ALA A 84 15.48 -0.12 -24.33
CA ALA A 84 16.56 -1.09 -24.57
C ALA A 84 17.88 -0.48 -25.10
N LYS A 85 17.93 0.85 -25.32
CA LYS A 85 19.13 1.60 -25.71
C LYS A 85 20.12 1.86 -24.58
N GLN A 86 19.80 1.58 -23.31
CA GLN A 86 20.72 1.82 -22.18
C GLN A 86 21.62 0.62 -21.81
N GLU A 87 21.34 -0.58 -22.31
CA GLU A 87 22.16 -1.77 -22.01
C GLU A 87 23.42 -1.87 -22.90
N GLN A 88 23.39 -1.31 -24.11
CA GLN A 88 24.54 -1.35 -25.04
C GLN A 88 25.66 -0.35 -24.70
N GLN A 89 25.42 0.65 -23.85
CA GLN A 89 26.46 1.62 -23.42
C GLN A 89 27.21 1.21 -22.14
N LYS A 90 26.84 0.09 -21.50
CA LYS A 90 27.54 -0.45 -20.33
C LYS A 90 28.48 -1.62 -20.64
N GLN A 91 28.66 -1.98 -21.91
CA GLN A 91 29.59 -3.04 -22.35
C GLN A 91 30.76 -2.50 -23.19
N ALA A 92 31.13 -1.23 -22.98
CA ALA A 92 32.46 -0.76 -23.37
C ALA A 92 33.54 -1.41 -22.49
#